data_AF-X1DG51-F1
#
_entry.id   AF-X1DG51-F1
#
_cell.length_a   1.000
_cell.length_b   1.000
_cell.length_c   1.000
_cell.angle_alpha   90.00
_cell.angle_beta   90.00
_cell.angle_gamma   90.00
#
_symmetry.space_group_name_H-M   'P 1'
#
loop_
_entity.id
_entity.type
_entity.pdbx_description
1 polymer ?
#
loop_
_entity_poly.entity_id
_entity_poly.type
_entity_poly.pdbx_seq_one_letter_code
_entity_poly.pdbx_strand_id
1 'polypeptide(L)'
;PLLTKQEKNYLQKLKESSQGVYALIDYTHFKGTGLSPKERYRGQGWGLLQVLQMMAESQTKEATVTTFVSSAKKVLAKRVRNAPLSRKEERWINGWYKRLETYSSITL
;
A
#
# COMPACT_ATOMS: atom_id res chain seq x y z
N PRO A 1 -6.78 4.61 -18.36
CA PRO A 1 -6.23 3.31 -17.89
C PRO A 1 -6.16 3.30 -16.36
N LEU A 2 -6.33 2.15 -15.71
CA LEU A 2 -6.34 2.05 -14.23
C LEU A 2 -5.01 2.42 -13.57
N LEU A 3 -3.89 2.22 -14.27
CA LEU A 3 -2.54 2.63 -13.85
C LEU A 3 -1.90 3.56 -14.89
N THR A 4 -1.19 4.57 -14.42
CA THR A 4 -0.30 5.43 -15.23
C THR A 4 0.95 4.67 -15.68
N LYS A 5 1.72 5.24 -16.61
CA LYS A 5 3.00 4.64 -17.05
C LYS A 5 3.97 4.47 -15.88
N GLN A 6 4.00 5.44 -14.95
CA GLN A 6 4.88 5.41 -13.79
C GLN A 6 4.47 4.32 -12.79
N GLU A 7 3.18 4.20 -12.49
CA GLU A 7 2.68 3.17 -11.57
C GLU A 7 2.90 1.76 -12.13
N LYS A 8 2.74 1.57 -13.46
CA LYS A 8 3.10 0.31 -14.13
C LYS A 8 4.59 0.01 -13.98
N ASN A 9 5.46 1.01 -14.12
CA ASN A 9 6.90 0.83 -13.93
C ASN A 9 7.24 0.41 -12.51
N TYR A 10 6.62 1.02 -11.50
CA TYR A 10 6.79 0.63 -10.10
C TYR A 10 6.35 -0.81 -9.84
N LEU A 11 5.19 -1.19 -10.38
CA LEU A 11 4.70 -2.56 -10.26
C LEU A 11 5.69 -3.57 -10.88
N GLN A 12 6.26 -3.26 -12.05
CA GLN A 12 7.23 -4.15 -12.70
C GLN A 12 8.54 -4.20 -11.92
N LYS A 13 9.06 -3.07 -11.46
CA LYS A 13 10.29 -3.01 -10.66
C LYS A 13 10.19 -3.78 -9.35
N LEU A 14 9.06 -3.69 -8.66
CA LEU A 14 8.83 -4.48 -7.44
C LEU A 14 8.77 -5.99 -7.73
N LYS A 15 8.39 -6.42 -8.93
CA LYS A 15 8.40 -7.84 -9.31
C LYS A 15 9.79 -8.40 -9.59
N GLU A 16 10.81 -7.55 -9.71
CA GLU A 16 12.20 -7.98 -9.95
C GLU A 16 12.85 -8.60 -8.71
N SER A 17 12.23 -8.49 -7.52
CA SER A 17 12.74 -9.11 -6.29
C SER A 17 11.67 -9.97 -5.58
N SER A 18 12.12 -11.01 -4.89
CA SER A 18 11.24 -11.88 -4.09
C SER A 18 10.50 -11.11 -3.00
N GLN A 19 11.18 -10.17 -2.35
CA GLN A 19 10.60 -9.26 -1.34
C GLN A 19 9.50 -8.38 -1.93
N GLY A 20 9.72 -7.80 -3.12
CA GLY A 20 8.71 -6.96 -3.76
C GLY A 20 7.51 -7.75 -4.26
N VAL A 21 7.72 -8.95 -4.82
CA VAL A 21 6.62 -9.88 -5.16
C VAL A 21 5.81 -10.23 -3.91
N TYR A 22 6.48 -10.59 -2.82
CA TYR A 22 5.83 -10.86 -1.54
C TYR A 22 5.00 -9.67 -1.05
N ALA A 23 5.57 -8.47 -1.04
CA ALA A 23 4.88 -7.25 -0.62
C ALA A 23 3.61 -6.98 -1.46
N LEU A 24 3.70 -7.14 -2.79
CA LEU A 24 2.57 -6.95 -3.69
C LEU A 24 1.44 -7.95 -3.43
N ILE A 25 1.78 -9.24 -3.30
CA ILE A 25 0.81 -10.32 -3.06
C ILE A 25 0.18 -10.17 -1.67
N ASP A 26 1.02 -10.03 -0.64
CA ASP A 26 0.55 -9.94 0.75
C ASP A 26 -0.34 -8.72 0.96
N TYR A 27 0.08 -7.53 0.47
CA TYR A 27 -0.73 -6.33 0.60
C TYR A 27 -2.09 -6.47 -0.10
N THR A 28 -2.10 -7.07 -1.29
CA THR A 28 -3.34 -7.30 -2.04
C THR A 28 -4.29 -8.23 -1.28
N HIS A 29 -3.81 -9.32 -0.70
CA HIS A 29 -4.64 -10.19 0.14
C HIS A 29 -5.09 -9.52 1.44
N PHE A 30 -4.23 -8.69 2.01
CA PHE A 30 -4.44 -8.05 3.31
C PHE A 30 -5.41 -6.85 3.26
N LYS A 31 -5.34 -6.03 2.22
CA LYS A 31 -6.09 -4.76 2.11
C LYS A 31 -6.90 -4.64 0.83
N GLY A 32 -6.64 -5.50 -0.14
CA GLY A 32 -7.34 -5.55 -1.42
C GLY A 32 -6.63 -4.77 -2.53
N THR A 33 -7.22 -4.81 -3.73
CA THR A 33 -6.62 -4.25 -4.94
C THR A 33 -6.76 -2.73 -5.02
N GLY A 34 -7.80 -2.16 -4.38
CA GLY A 34 -8.11 -0.73 -4.43
C GLY A 34 -8.90 -0.33 -5.67
N LEU A 35 -9.41 -1.32 -6.41
CA LEU A 35 -10.24 -1.13 -7.60
C LEU A 35 -11.74 -1.08 -7.26
N SER A 36 -12.14 -1.69 -6.15
CA SER A 36 -13.55 -1.74 -5.76
C SER A 36 -14.00 -0.40 -5.17
N PRO A 37 -15.19 0.11 -5.54
CA PRO A 37 -15.80 1.25 -4.84
C PRO A 37 -16.01 1.02 -3.34
N LYS A 38 -16.12 -0.26 -2.92
CA LYS A 38 -16.25 -0.64 -1.50
C LYS A 38 -14.94 -0.48 -0.73
N GLU A 39 -13.81 -0.33 -1.40
CA GLU A 39 -12.48 -0.14 -0.79
C GLU A 39 -12.17 1.34 -0.58
N ARG A 40 -13.17 2.15 -0.20
CA ARG A 40 -13.05 3.60 -0.07
C ARG A 40 -13.76 4.13 1.17
N TYR A 41 -13.16 5.14 1.78
CA TYR A 41 -13.82 6.02 2.73
C TYR A 41 -13.70 7.44 2.22
N ARG A 42 -14.83 8.17 2.14
CA ARG A 42 -14.87 9.54 1.62
C ARG A 42 -14.21 9.68 0.24
N GLY A 43 -14.44 8.70 -0.65
CA GLY A 43 -13.84 8.63 -1.99
C GLY A 43 -12.36 8.21 -2.02
N GLN A 44 -11.67 8.16 -0.88
CA GLN A 44 -10.26 7.82 -0.77
C GLN A 44 -10.08 6.32 -0.57
N GLY A 45 -9.38 5.68 -1.50
CA GLY A 45 -9.10 4.25 -1.46
C GLY A 45 -7.91 3.88 -0.59
N TRP A 46 -7.73 2.58 -0.34
CA TRP A 46 -6.63 2.06 0.47
C TRP A 46 -5.97 0.78 -0.05
N GLY A 47 -6.35 0.29 -1.23
CA GLY A 47 -5.78 -0.93 -1.78
C GLY A 47 -4.47 -0.69 -2.53
N LEU A 48 -3.93 -1.73 -3.16
CA LEU A 48 -2.65 -1.69 -3.87
C LEU A 48 -2.55 -0.51 -4.86
N LEU A 49 -3.62 -0.20 -5.59
CA LEU A 49 -3.67 0.94 -6.50
C LEU A 49 -3.27 2.25 -5.80
N GLN A 50 -3.81 2.52 -4.61
CA GLN A 50 -3.52 3.76 -3.88
C GLN A 50 -2.11 3.77 -3.31
N VAL A 51 -1.51 2.61 -3.03
CA VAL A 51 -0.09 2.53 -2.65
C VAL A 51 0.79 2.94 -3.83
N LEU A 52 0.54 2.42 -5.03
CA LEU A 52 1.31 2.78 -6.23
C LEU A 52 1.16 4.27 -6.58
N GLN A 53 -0.03 4.84 -6.40
CA GLN A 53 -0.28 6.28 -6.53
C GLN A 53 0.53 7.10 -5.52
N MET A 54 0.51 6.69 -4.24
CA MET A 54 1.29 7.34 -3.18
C MET A 54 2.81 7.23 -3.41
N MET A 55 3.30 6.14 -4.02
CA MET A 55 4.71 6.04 -4.44
C MET A 55 5.04 7.07 -5.53
N ALA A 56 4.11 7.39 -6.43
CA ALA A 56 4.31 8.39 -7.47
C ALA A 56 4.38 9.82 -6.92
N GLU A 57 3.68 10.08 -5.81
CA GLU A 57 3.72 11.32 -5.03
C GLU A 57 4.97 11.44 -4.13
N SER A 58 5.73 10.36 -3.96
CA SER A 58 6.94 10.36 -3.12
C SER A 58 8.07 11.18 -3.74
N GLN A 59 8.92 11.79 -2.90
CA GLN A 59 10.02 12.66 -3.35
C GLN A 59 11.11 11.89 -4.09
N THR A 60 11.46 10.68 -3.64
CA THR A 60 12.53 9.87 -4.24
C THR A 60 12.11 9.25 -5.57
N LYS A 61 10.80 9.01 -5.77
CA LYS A 61 10.24 8.33 -6.97
C LYS A 61 10.93 6.99 -7.27
N GLU A 62 11.52 6.37 -6.26
CA GLU A 62 12.21 5.09 -6.38
C GLU A 62 11.24 3.91 -6.22
N ALA A 63 11.45 2.88 -7.02
CA ALA A 63 10.60 1.70 -7.04
C ALA A 63 11.10 0.60 -6.06
N THR A 64 11.36 0.97 -4.81
CA THR A 64 11.92 0.08 -3.80
C THR A 64 10.85 -0.44 -2.84
N VAL A 65 11.11 -1.59 -2.19
CA VAL A 65 10.22 -2.12 -1.14
C VAL A 65 10.08 -1.13 0.02
N THR A 66 11.14 -0.40 0.37
CA THR A 66 11.08 0.66 1.38
C THR A 66 10.12 1.79 0.99
N THR A 67 10.14 2.21 -0.28
CA THR A 67 9.20 3.21 -0.80
C THR A 67 7.77 2.68 -0.82
N PHE A 68 7.59 1.40 -1.14
CA PHE A 68 6.29 0.72 -1.03
C PHE A 68 5.77 0.71 0.40
N VAL A 69 6.57 0.29 1.38
CA VAL A 69 6.21 0.23 2.81
C VAL A 69 5.82 1.60 3.34
N SER A 70 6.65 2.61 3.11
CA SER A 70 6.38 3.99 3.55
C SER A 70 5.10 4.56 2.91
N SER A 71 4.85 4.26 1.63
CA SER A 71 3.63 4.66 0.92
C SER A 71 2.40 3.94 1.47
N ALA A 72 2.50 2.62 1.71
CA ALA A 72 1.45 1.81 2.29
C ALA A 72 1.06 2.31 3.69
N LYS A 73 2.03 2.70 4.53
CA LYS A 73 1.76 3.33 5.83
C LYS A 73 0.96 4.62 5.69
N LYS A 74 1.33 5.52 4.78
CA LYS A 74 0.59 6.77 4.51
C LYS A 74 -0.85 6.50 4.07
N VAL A 75 -1.04 5.51 3.19
CA VAL A 75 -2.37 5.08 2.72
C VAL A 75 -3.22 4.57 3.87
N LEU A 76 -2.68 3.70 4.74
CA LEU A 76 -3.41 3.17 5.89
C LEU A 76 -3.69 4.25 6.95
N ALA A 77 -2.78 5.19 7.18
CA ALA A 77 -3.03 6.36 8.03
C ALA A 77 -4.22 7.19 7.51
N LYS A 78 -4.26 7.44 6.19
CA LYS A 78 -5.36 8.15 5.53
C LYS A 78 -6.68 7.39 5.66
N ARG A 79 -6.65 6.07 5.50
CA ARG A 79 -7.82 5.20 5.73
C ARG A 79 -8.37 5.37 7.15
N VAL A 80 -7.52 5.21 8.18
CA VAL A 80 -7.94 5.30 9.58
C VAL A 80 -8.54 6.68 9.89
N ARG A 81 -7.92 7.77 9.40
CA ARG A 81 -8.47 9.12 9.57
C ARG A 81 -9.84 9.31 8.91
N ASN A 82 -10.09 8.63 7.80
CA ASN A 82 -11.34 8.73 7.05
C ASN A 82 -12.41 7.71 7.48
N ALA A 83 -12.05 6.72 8.30
CA ALA A 83 -12.94 5.66 8.71
C ALA A 83 -14.09 6.18 9.59
N PRO A 84 -15.31 5.63 9.46
CA PRO A 84 -16.39 5.92 10.41
C PRO A 84 -15.97 5.56 11.84
N LEU A 85 -16.30 6.42 12.82
CA LEU A 85 -15.92 6.23 14.23
C LEU A 85 -16.37 4.87 14.79
N SER A 86 -17.53 4.37 14.35
CA SER A 86 -18.06 3.06 14.74
C SER A 86 -17.16 1.88 14.38
N ARG A 87 -16.29 2.02 13.37
CA ARG A 87 -15.35 0.96 12.94
C ARG A 87 -14.17 0.80 13.91
N LYS A 88 -13.80 1.89 14.61
CA LYS A 88 -12.66 1.93 15.54
C LYS A 88 -11.42 1.29 14.91
N GLU A 89 -11.00 1.79 13.74
CA GLU A 89 -9.86 1.20 13.00
C GLU A 89 -8.49 1.60 13.58
N GLU A 90 -8.42 2.62 14.45
CA GLU A 90 -7.16 3.11 15.02
C GLU A 90 -6.42 2.02 15.82
N ARG A 91 -7.16 1.17 16.55
CA ARG A 91 -6.60 0.04 17.30
C ARG A 91 -5.79 -0.94 16.44
N TRP A 92 -6.03 -0.97 15.13
CA TRP A 92 -5.36 -1.89 14.21
C TRP A 92 -4.11 -1.31 13.56
N ILE A 93 -3.92 0.02 13.60
CA ILE A 93 -2.90 0.68 12.78
C ILE A 93 -1.49 0.22 13.12
N ASN A 94 -1.21 0.02 14.42
CA ASN A 94 0.09 -0.45 14.89
C ASN A 94 0.39 -1.87 14.40
N GLY A 95 -0.61 -2.76 14.42
CA GLY A 95 -0.47 -4.13 13.90
C GLY A 95 -0.28 -4.15 12.38
N TRP A 96 -0.99 -3.28 11.67
CA TRP A 96 -0.82 -3.13 10.23
C TRP A 96 0.56 -2.62 9.86
N TYR A 97 1.10 -1.64 10.59
CA TYR A 97 2.45 -1.14 10.38
C TYR A 97 3.49 -2.23 10.62
N LYS A 98 3.38 -2.97 11.73
CA LYS A 98 4.26 -4.12 12.00
C LYS A 98 4.26 -5.12 10.85
N ARG A 99 3.10 -5.43 10.26
CA ARG A 99 3.01 -6.30 9.07
C ARG A 99 3.72 -5.71 7.86
N LEU A 100 3.58 -4.41 7.59
CA LEU A 100 4.27 -3.78 6.45
C LEU A 100 5.80 -3.80 6.61
N GLU A 101 6.30 -3.64 7.84
CA GLU A 101 7.75 -3.66 8.09
C GLU A 101 8.42 -5.01 7.79
N THR A 102 7.68 -6.12 7.82
CA THR A 102 8.24 -7.45 7.50
C THR A 102 8.61 -7.58 6.02
N TYR A 103 8.07 -6.71 5.15
CA TYR A 103 8.39 -6.74 3.71
C TYR A 103 9.84 -6.36 3.44
N SER A 104 10.41 -5.49 4.27
CA SER A 104 11.79 -4.99 4.13
C SER A 104 12.83 -5.90 4.78
N SER A 105 12.42 -6.94 5.50
CA SER A 105 13.29 -7.73 6.38
C SER A 105 13.05 -9.24 6.27
N ILE A 106 12.76 -9.75 5.06
CA ILE A 106 12.78 -11.21 4.85
C ILE A 106 14.20 -11.72 5.12
N THR A 107 14.43 -12.23 6.32
CA THR A 107 15.44 -13.24 6.58
C THR A 107 14.82 -14.54 6.10
N LEU A 108 15.28 -15.05 4.96
CA LEU A 108 14.94 -16.39 4.48
C LEU A 108 15.48 -17.45 5.44
#